data_AF-A0A7Z1IBS7-F1
#
_entry.id   AF-A0A7Z1IBS7-F1
#
_cell.length_a   1.000
_cell.length_b   1.000
_cell.length_c   1.000
_cell.angle_alpha   90.00
_cell.angle_beta   90.00
_cell.angle_gamma   90.00
#
_symmetry.space_group_name_H-M   'P 1'
#
loop_
_entity.id
_entity.type
_entity.pdbx_description
1 polymer ?
#
loop_
_entity_poly.entity_id
_entity_poly.type
_entity_poly.pdbx_seq_one_letter_code
_entity_poly.pdbx_strand_id
1 'polypeptide(L)'
;NVMRGEETQLIGARALAPSSLYVMPGTHCKWVQADSQQINDFRTVMTGELHHLLLNHSLIGAGLPPQENSADAFAAGLERGLNAPAILPQIFEVRASHVLGTLPREQVSEFLSGLLIGAEVASMRDYVAHQHAITLVAGTSLTARYQQAFQAMGCDVAAVAGDTAFQAGIRSIAHAVAN
;
A
#
# COMPACT_ATOMS: atom_id res chain seq x y z
N ASN A 1 -15.16 7.65 -5.18
CA ASN A 1 -14.14 6.70 -5.66
C ASN A 1 -14.80 5.53 -6.36
N VAL A 2 -14.04 4.71 -7.08
CA VAL A 2 -14.51 3.47 -7.71
C VAL A 2 -13.55 2.31 -7.39
N MET A 3 -14.09 1.10 -7.31
CA MET A 3 -13.35 -0.16 -7.27
C MET A 3 -14.09 -1.21 -8.10
N ARG A 4 -13.36 -2.20 -8.61
CA ARG A 4 -13.94 -3.32 -9.37
C ARG A 4 -13.01 -4.51 -9.27
N GLY A 5 -13.44 -5.52 -8.52
CA GLY A 5 -12.68 -6.71 -8.14
C GLY A 5 -12.38 -6.71 -6.63
N GLU A 6 -11.89 -5.60 -6.09
CA GLU A 6 -11.49 -5.49 -4.68
C GLU A 6 -12.67 -5.69 -3.73
N GLU A 7 -13.91 -5.38 -4.13
CA GLU A 7 -15.11 -5.64 -3.32
C GLU A 7 -15.29 -7.13 -3.00
N THR A 8 -14.87 -8.02 -3.91
CA THR A 8 -14.96 -9.46 -3.69
C THR A 8 -13.96 -9.91 -2.62
N GLN A 9 -12.74 -9.39 -2.67
CA GLN A 9 -11.74 -9.63 -1.62
C GLN A 9 -12.21 -9.06 -0.27
N LEU A 10 -12.82 -7.88 -0.27
CA LEU A 10 -13.35 -7.25 0.94
C LEU A 10 -14.42 -8.11 1.63
N ILE A 11 -15.35 -8.70 0.88
CA ILE A 11 -16.36 -9.63 1.42
C ILE A 11 -15.68 -10.80 2.14
N GLY A 12 -14.67 -11.41 1.53
CA GLY A 12 -13.94 -12.50 2.16
C GLY A 12 -13.10 -12.06 3.36
N ALA A 13 -12.41 -10.93 3.27
CA ALA A 13 -11.64 -10.36 4.37
C ALA A 13 -12.53 -10.04 5.57
N ARG A 14 -13.76 -9.55 5.35
CA ARG A 14 -14.74 -9.31 6.41
C ARG A 14 -15.15 -10.56 7.17
N ALA A 15 -15.13 -11.73 6.53
CA ALA A 15 -15.39 -13.01 7.17
C ALA A 15 -14.15 -13.58 7.88
N LEU A 16 -12.96 -13.40 7.32
CA LEU A 16 -11.70 -13.99 7.80
C LEU A 16 -11.05 -13.18 8.92
N ALA A 17 -11.07 -11.86 8.82
CA ALA A 17 -10.47 -10.92 9.77
C ALA A 17 -11.31 -9.62 9.80
N PRO A 18 -12.43 -9.60 10.53
CA PRO A 18 -13.29 -8.43 10.62
C PRO A 18 -12.54 -7.24 11.25
N SER A 19 -12.72 -6.06 10.66
CA SER A 19 -12.02 -4.84 11.04
C SER A 19 -12.88 -3.64 10.67
N SER A 20 -12.62 -2.50 11.30
CA SER A 20 -13.25 -1.22 10.93
C SER A 20 -12.52 -0.50 9.79
N LEU A 21 -11.28 -0.92 9.50
CA LEU A 21 -10.50 -0.46 8.35
C LEU A 21 -9.86 -1.64 7.62
N TYR A 22 -10.07 -1.67 6.30
CA TYR A 22 -9.40 -2.59 5.38
C TYR A 22 -8.46 -1.80 4.47
N VAL A 23 -7.23 -2.27 4.38
CA VAL A 23 -6.22 -1.71 3.48
C VAL A 23 -5.86 -2.78 2.47
N MET A 24 -6.01 -2.47 1.18
CA MET A 24 -5.90 -3.43 0.09
C MET A 24 -4.85 -2.94 -0.92
N PRO A 25 -3.55 -3.09 -0.61
CA PRO A 25 -2.45 -2.65 -1.47
C PRO A 25 -2.43 -3.28 -2.85
N GLY A 26 -1.97 -2.50 -3.83
CA GLY A 26 -1.72 -2.96 -5.18
C GLY A 26 -1.31 -1.81 -6.09
N THR A 27 -1.55 -1.95 -7.41
CA THR A 27 -1.44 -0.84 -8.38
C THR A 27 -2.22 0.38 -7.89
N HIS A 28 -3.44 0.14 -7.40
CA HIS A 28 -4.31 1.11 -6.74
C HIS A 28 -4.69 0.59 -5.36
N CYS A 29 -4.08 1.13 -4.31
CA CYS A 29 -4.40 0.75 -2.94
C CYS A 29 -5.79 1.27 -2.57
N LYS A 30 -6.63 0.39 -1.99
CA LYS A 30 -7.94 0.77 -1.45
C LYS A 30 -7.86 0.85 0.07
N TRP A 31 -8.35 1.95 0.63
CA TRP A 31 -8.56 2.14 2.06
C TRP A 31 -10.06 2.20 2.31
N VAL A 32 -10.61 1.18 2.94
CA VAL A 32 -12.06 0.99 3.07
C VAL A 32 -12.46 1.03 4.54
N GLN A 33 -13.30 1.99 4.90
CA GLN A 33 -13.95 2.04 6.20
C GLN A 33 -15.26 1.26 6.14
N ALA A 34 -15.43 0.34 7.08
CA ALA A 34 -16.62 -0.48 7.17
C ALA A 34 -16.97 -0.74 8.64
N ASP A 35 -18.22 -1.07 8.91
CA ASP A 35 -18.67 -1.56 10.20
C ASP A 35 -19.18 -3.01 10.04
N SER A 36 -19.93 -3.50 11.05
CA SER A 36 -20.43 -4.86 11.02
C SER A 36 -21.50 -5.10 9.96
N GLN A 37 -22.14 -4.04 9.44
CA GLN A 37 -23.31 -4.11 8.56
C GLN A 37 -23.07 -3.50 7.17
N GLN A 38 -22.20 -2.49 7.05
CA GLN A 38 -22.06 -1.70 5.81
C GLN A 38 -20.63 -1.23 5.56
N ILE A 39 -20.36 -0.86 4.31
CA ILE A 39 -19.18 -0.10 3.90
C ILE A 39 -19.54 1.38 3.98
N ASN A 40 -18.79 2.18 4.75
CA ASN A 40 -19.11 3.58 5.00
C ASN A 40 -18.48 4.53 3.98
N ASP A 41 -17.20 4.35 3.67
CA ASP A 41 -16.47 5.14 2.67
C ASP A 41 -15.20 4.39 2.22
N PHE A 42 -14.60 4.85 1.13
CA PHE A 42 -13.25 4.43 0.75
C PHE A 42 -12.46 5.48 -0.02
N ARG A 43 -11.14 5.34 0.05
CA ARG A 43 -10.16 6.10 -0.74
C ARG A 43 -9.33 5.18 -1.62
N THR A 44 -8.77 5.76 -2.67
CA THR A 44 -7.83 5.09 -3.56
C THR A 44 -6.54 5.89 -3.59
N VAL A 45 -5.41 5.20 -3.42
CA VAL A 45 -4.07 5.78 -3.59
C VAL A 45 -3.34 4.99 -4.68
N MET A 46 -2.83 5.67 -5.70
CA MET A 46 -2.23 5.04 -6.89
C MET A 46 -0.75 4.68 -6.67
N THR A 47 -0.40 4.11 -5.53
CA THR A 47 0.98 3.94 -5.06
C THR A 47 1.79 3.04 -5.98
N GLY A 48 1.25 1.88 -6.36
CA GLY A 48 1.93 0.95 -7.27
C GLY A 48 2.04 1.50 -8.69
N GLU A 49 0.99 2.14 -9.20
CA GLU A 49 1.03 2.78 -10.53
C GLU A 49 2.04 3.92 -10.58
N LEU A 50 2.02 4.80 -9.58
CA LEU A 50 2.92 5.94 -9.52
C LEU A 50 4.38 5.49 -9.37
N HIS A 51 4.65 4.45 -8.57
CA HIS A 51 5.97 3.82 -8.50
C HIS A 51 6.45 3.39 -9.89
N HIS A 52 5.61 2.64 -10.61
CA HIS A 52 5.92 2.16 -11.94
C HIS A 52 6.17 3.29 -12.94
N LEU A 53 5.31 4.31 -12.97
CA LEU A 53 5.43 5.46 -13.87
C LEU A 53 6.69 6.28 -13.57
N LEU A 54 6.97 6.57 -12.30
CA LEU A 54 8.14 7.36 -11.93
C LEU A 54 9.44 6.63 -12.26
N LEU A 55 9.51 5.33 -11.97
CA LEU A 55 10.71 4.53 -12.21
C LEU A 55 10.95 4.26 -13.71
N ASN A 56 9.91 3.96 -14.49
CA ASN A 56 10.07 3.44 -15.85
C ASN A 56 9.73 4.43 -16.95
N HIS A 57 8.93 5.46 -16.67
CA HIS A 57 8.33 6.34 -17.69
C HIS A 57 8.49 7.84 -17.37
N SER A 58 9.34 8.19 -16.42
CA SER A 58 9.62 9.58 -16.08
C SER A 58 11.11 9.87 -16.08
N LEU A 59 11.46 11.15 -15.97
CA LEU A 59 12.85 11.56 -15.78
C LEU A 59 13.46 10.98 -14.49
N ILE A 60 12.66 10.61 -13.49
CA ILE A 60 13.17 10.12 -12.20
C ILE A 60 14.04 8.87 -12.39
N GLY A 61 13.52 7.83 -13.05
CA GLY A 61 14.29 6.60 -13.29
C GLY A 61 15.05 6.52 -14.63
N ALA A 62 15.07 7.60 -15.41
CA ALA A 62 15.73 7.60 -16.71
C ALA A 62 17.25 7.33 -16.61
N GLY A 63 17.71 6.26 -17.28
CA GLY A 63 19.10 5.85 -17.37
C GLY A 63 19.60 4.98 -16.21
N LEU A 64 18.72 4.54 -15.31
CA LEU A 64 19.09 3.64 -14.23
C LEU A 64 19.48 2.24 -14.74
N PRO A 65 20.40 1.54 -14.04
CA PRO A 65 20.69 0.12 -14.31
C PRO A 65 19.53 -0.78 -13.85
N PRO A 66 19.62 -2.10 -14.09
CA PRO A 66 18.76 -3.07 -13.41
C PRO A 66 18.70 -2.81 -11.90
N GLN A 67 17.50 -2.91 -11.34
CA GLN A 67 17.25 -2.59 -9.93
C GLN A 67 17.44 -3.84 -9.06
N GLU A 68 17.93 -3.63 -7.85
CA GLU A 68 18.27 -4.67 -6.87
C GLU A 68 17.44 -4.49 -5.59
N ASN A 69 17.20 -5.60 -4.90
CA ASN A 69 16.54 -5.57 -3.60
C ASN A 69 17.48 -4.95 -2.56
N SER A 70 16.97 -4.01 -1.77
CA SER A 70 17.69 -3.33 -0.70
C SER A 70 16.71 -2.96 0.40
N ALA A 71 16.74 -3.73 1.50
CA ALA A 71 15.91 -3.47 2.66
C ALA A 71 16.23 -2.10 3.29
N ASP A 72 17.51 -1.72 3.29
CA ASP A 72 17.97 -0.44 3.83
C ASP A 72 17.47 0.75 3.01
N ALA A 73 17.49 0.64 1.67
CA ALA A 73 16.94 1.69 0.79
C ALA A 73 15.43 1.82 0.98
N PHE A 74 14.70 0.70 1.07
CA PHE A 74 13.27 0.72 1.38
C PHE A 74 12.98 1.39 2.72
N ALA A 75 13.69 1.01 3.78
CA ALA A 75 13.51 1.59 5.12
C ALA A 75 13.79 3.10 5.14
N ALA A 76 14.87 3.55 4.48
CA ALA A 76 15.20 4.97 4.36
C ALA A 76 14.13 5.76 3.57
N GLY A 77 13.63 5.17 2.49
CA GLY A 77 12.51 5.73 1.73
C GLY A 77 11.24 5.82 2.60
N LEU A 78 10.93 4.76 3.33
CA LEU A 78 9.76 4.67 4.20
C LEU A 78 9.78 5.73 5.30
N GLU A 79 10.91 5.88 5.98
CA GLU A 79 11.10 6.93 6.98
C GLU A 79 10.89 8.32 6.37
N ARG A 80 11.43 8.58 5.17
CA ARG A 80 11.24 9.86 4.49
C ARG A 80 9.77 10.09 4.16
N GLY A 81 9.08 9.10 3.60
CA GLY A 81 7.67 9.20 3.24
C GLY A 81 6.77 9.46 4.44
N LEU A 82 7.00 8.75 5.55
CA LEU A 82 6.22 8.90 6.77
C LEU A 82 6.32 10.30 7.37
N ASN A 83 7.48 10.96 7.20
CA ASN A 83 7.76 12.30 7.70
C ASN A 83 7.40 13.42 6.70
N ALA A 84 7.05 13.10 5.46
CA ALA A 84 6.76 14.08 4.40
C ALA A 84 5.50 13.70 3.60
N PRO A 85 4.28 13.83 4.18
CA PRO A 85 3.03 13.48 3.49
C PRO A 85 2.78 14.32 2.23
N ALA A 86 3.30 15.56 2.17
CA ALA A 86 3.35 16.36 0.95
C ALA A 86 4.47 15.86 0.04
N ILE A 87 4.21 14.76 -0.68
CA ILE A 87 5.23 13.98 -1.40
C ILE A 87 5.80 14.66 -2.66
N LEU A 88 5.11 15.63 -3.24
CA LEU A 88 5.46 16.19 -4.56
C LEU A 88 6.91 16.71 -4.66
N PRO A 89 7.45 17.49 -3.69
CA PRO A 89 8.85 17.93 -3.76
C PRO A 89 9.85 16.76 -3.64
N GLN A 90 9.50 15.74 -2.87
CA GLN A 90 10.36 14.59 -2.58
C GLN A 90 10.58 13.69 -3.81
N ILE A 91 9.62 13.67 -4.74
CA ILE A 91 9.71 12.84 -5.95
C ILE A 91 10.97 13.19 -6.77
N PHE A 92 11.27 14.48 -6.95
CA PHE A 92 12.45 14.88 -7.71
C PHE A 92 13.76 14.69 -6.92
N GLU A 93 13.69 14.76 -5.59
CA GLU A 93 14.84 14.47 -4.73
C GLU A 93 15.37 13.04 -4.93
N VAL A 94 14.51 12.06 -5.25
CA VAL A 94 14.95 10.69 -5.58
C VAL A 94 15.97 10.69 -6.72
N ARG A 95 15.72 11.49 -7.78
CA ARG A 95 16.65 11.65 -8.89
C ARG A 95 17.92 12.37 -8.47
N ALA A 96 17.77 13.49 -7.77
CA ALA A 96 18.90 14.28 -7.30
C ALA A 96 19.85 13.41 -6.46
N SER A 97 19.31 12.58 -5.58
CA SER A 97 20.08 11.71 -4.69
C SER A 97 20.99 10.73 -5.42
N HIS A 98 20.50 10.07 -6.48
CA HIS A 98 21.33 9.13 -7.25
C HIS A 98 22.27 9.82 -8.26
N VAL A 99 21.98 11.06 -8.66
CA VAL A 99 22.90 11.87 -9.47
C VAL A 99 24.07 12.37 -8.62
N LEU A 100 23.79 12.76 -7.37
CA LEU A 100 24.78 13.24 -6.41
C LEU A 100 25.51 12.11 -5.67
N GLY A 101 25.19 10.84 -5.94
CA GLY A 101 25.87 9.68 -5.35
C GLY A 101 25.47 9.35 -3.91
N THR A 102 24.36 9.91 -3.42
CA THR A 102 23.83 9.65 -2.06
C THR A 102 22.82 8.51 -2.00
N LEU A 103 22.32 8.06 -3.16
CA LEU A 103 21.48 6.87 -3.33
C LEU A 103 22.09 6.01 -4.45
N PRO A 104 22.46 4.73 -4.19
CA PRO A 104 22.93 3.85 -5.24
C PRO A 104 21.89 3.69 -6.34
N ARG A 105 22.32 3.68 -7.60
CA ARG A 105 21.44 3.76 -8.79
C ARG A 105 20.57 2.52 -8.95
N GLU A 106 21.09 1.38 -8.51
CA GLU A 106 20.46 0.07 -8.48
C GLU A 106 19.42 -0.07 -7.35
N GLN A 107 19.40 0.84 -6.37
CA GLN A 107 18.49 0.79 -5.21
C GLN A 107 17.34 1.81 -5.27
N VAL A 108 17.23 2.57 -6.37
CA VAL A 108 16.25 3.65 -6.52
C VAL A 108 14.82 3.13 -6.43
N SER A 109 14.53 1.96 -6.99
CA SER A 109 13.21 1.32 -6.94
C SER A 109 12.75 1.05 -5.50
N GLU A 110 13.66 0.57 -4.64
CA GLU A 110 13.36 0.24 -3.25
C GLU A 110 13.13 1.51 -2.42
N PHE A 111 14.01 2.51 -2.58
CA PHE A 111 13.82 3.81 -1.94
C PHE A 111 12.51 4.47 -2.35
N LEU A 112 12.20 4.49 -3.65
CA LEU A 112 10.95 5.06 -4.17
C LEU A 112 9.72 4.30 -3.66
N SER A 113 9.80 2.98 -3.53
CA SER A 113 8.72 2.16 -2.96
C SER A 113 8.45 2.55 -1.50
N GLY A 114 9.50 2.64 -0.68
CA GLY A 114 9.39 3.08 0.70
C GLY A 114 8.80 4.49 0.80
N LEU A 115 9.32 5.42 0.00
CA LEU A 115 8.88 6.81 -0.04
C LEU A 115 7.37 6.94 -0.31
N LEU A 116 6.87 6.25 -1.33
CA LEU A 116 5.46 6.33 -1.71
C LEU A 116 4.54 5.63 -0.72
N ILE A 117 4.91 4.44 -0.22
CA ILE A 117 4.12 3.72 0.80
C ILE A 117 4.08 4.53 2.12
N GLY A 118 5.22 5.09 2.54
CA GLY A 118 5.29 5.92 3.74
C GLY A 118 4.43 7.17 3.62
N ALA A 119 4.50 7.87 2.48
CA ALA A 119 3.68 9.05 2.24
C ALA A 119 2.19 8.72 2.16
N GLU A 120 1.82 7.59 1.54
CA GLU A 120 0.45 7.09 1.54
C GLU A 120 -0.08 6.88 2.97
N VAL A 121 0.62 6.06 3.77
CA VAL A 121 0.17 5.71 5.14
C VAL A 121 0.15 6.97 6.01
N ALA A 122 1.10 7.89 5.85
CA ALA A 122 1.07 9.18 6.54
C ALA A 122 -0.07 10.10 6.08
N SER A 123 -0.43 10.12 4.80
CA SER A 123 -1.56 10.90 4.29
C SER A 123 -2.93 10.35 4.74
N MET A 124 -2.98 9.05 5.06
CA MET A 124 -4.18 8.34 5.50
C MET A 124 -4.28 8.22 7.03
N ARG A 125 -3.49 8.99 7.80
CA ARG A 125 -3.50 8.98 9.27
C ARG A 125 -4.89 9.12 9.89
N ASP A 126 -5.75 9.97 9.32
CA ASP A 126 -7.11 10.17 9.83
C ASP A 126 -7.99 8.91 9.66
N TYR A 127 -7.73 8.10 8.64
CA TYR A 127 -8.41 6.80 8.48
C TYR A 127 -7.98 5.82 9.58
N VAL A 128 -6.77 5.99 10.14
CA VAL A 128 -6.16 5.11 11.15
C VAL A 128 -6.47 5.56 12.58
N ALA A 129 -6.48 6.88 12.85
CA ALA A 129 -6.46 7.49 14.19
C ALA A 129 -7.61 7.10 15.13
N HIS A 130 -8.65 6.43 14.63
CA HIS A 130 -9.83 6.02 15.38
C HIS A 130 -10.17 4.53 15.23
N GLN A 131 -9.25 3.73 14.68
CA GLN A 131 -9.52 2.33 14.37
C GLN A 131 -8.86 1.42 15.41
N HIS A 132 -9.65 0.47 15.92
CA HIS A 132 -9.19 -0.52 16.88
C HIS A 132 -8.47 -1.69 16.22
N ALA A 133 -8.72 -1.92 14.93
CA ALA A 133 -8.14 -2.97 14.13
C ALA A 133 -7.97 -2.50 12.68
N ILE A 134 -6.91 -2.97 12.03
CA ILE A 134 -6.67 -2.78 10.59
C ILE A 134 -6.45 -4.17 9.99
N THR A 135 -7.15 -4.46 8.90
CA THR A 135 -6.92 -5.69 8.13
C THR A 135 -6.24 -5.35 6.82
N LEU A 136 -5.04 -5.87 6.60
CA LEU A 136 -4.28 -5.76 5.37
C LEU A 136 -4.59 -6.94 4.46
N VAL A 137 -5.09 -6.68 3.25
CA VAL A 137 -5.45 -7.70 2.27
C VAL A 137 -4.52 -7.61 1.08
N ALA A 138 -3.49 -8.45 1.03
CA ALA A 138 -2.46 -8.41 -0.02
C ALA A 138 -1.74 -9.74 -0.20
N GLY A 139 -0.88 -9.81 -1.22
CA GLY A 139 0.15 -10.86 -1.33
C GLY A 139 1.30 -10.64 -0.33
N THR A 140 2.13 -11.67 -0.12
CA THR A 140 3.16 -11.70 0.93
C THR A 140 4.14 -10.52 0.88
N SER A 141 4.62 -10.15 -0.31
CA SER A 141 5.60 -9.06 -0.45
C SER A 141 5.04 -7.70 -0.06
N LEU A 142 3.86 -7.33 -0.56
CA LEU A 142 3.19 -6.08 -0.20
C LEU A 142 2.70 -6.08 1.26
N THR A 143 2.29 -7.25 1.76
CA THR A 143 1.94 -7.42 3.18
C THR A 143 3.11 -6.99 4.07
N ALA A 144 4.31 -7.51 3.81
CA ALA A 144 5.50 -7.17 4.58
C ALA A 144 5.86 -5.68 4.51
N ARG A 145 5.77 -5.06 3.32
CA ARG A 145 6.08 -3.63 3.14
C ARG A 145 5.12 -2.71 3.89
N TYR A 146 3.81 -2.96 3.81
CA TYR A 146 2.81 -2.16 4.51
C TYR A 146 2.83 -2.44 6.02
N GLN A 147 3.12 -3.67 6.46
CA GLN A 147 3.35 -3.97 7.87
C GLN A 147 4.48 -3.13 8.47
N GLN A 148 5.60 -2.98 7.76
CA GLN A 148 6.69 -2.10 8.21
C GLN A 148 6.21 -0.64 8.34
N ALA A 149 5.39 -0.15 7.39
CA ALA A 149 4.84 1.19 7.43
C ALA A 149 3.89 1.41 8.63
N PHE A 150 2.98 0.48 8.88
CA PHE A 150 2.07 0.57 10.03
C PHE A 150 2.81 0.40 11.36
N GLN A 151 3.79 -0.50 11.44
CA GLN A 151 4.62 -0.68 12.63
C GLN A 151 5.41 0.59 12.96
N ALA A 152 5.95 1.29 11.95
CA ALA A 152 6.61 2.59 12.13
C ALA A 152 5.65 3.69 12.62
N MET A 153 4.33 3.54 12.40
CA MET A 153 3.28 4.38 12.98
C MET A 153 2.75 3.87 14.33
N GLY A 154 3.32 2.81 14.89
CA GLY A 154 2.87 2.21 16.15
C GLY A 154 1.50 1.49 16.03
N CYS A 155 1.14 1.04 14.84
CA CYS A 155 -0.12 0.36 14.56
C CYS A 155 0.11 -1.12 14.24
N ASP A 156 -0.62 -2.00 14.91
CA ASP A 156 -0.68 -3.42 14.57
C ASP A 156 -1.72 -3.68 13.48
N VAL A 157 -1.44 -4.63 12.60
CA VAL A 157 -2.35 -5.02 11.51
C VAL A 157 -2.52 -6.53 11.43
N ALA A 158 -3.75 -6.98 11.19
CA ALA A 158 -4.03 -8.37 10.82
C ALA A 158 -3.80 -8.54 9.31
N ALA A 159 -3.07 -9.58 8.90
CA ALA A 159 -2.85 -9.87 7.49
C ALA A 159 -3.78 -10.97 7.00
N VAL A 160 -4.41 -10.75 5.84
CA VAL A 160 -5.17 -11.76 5.11
C VAL A 160 -4.59 -11.87 3.71
N ALA A 161 -4.26 -13.09 3.28
CA ALA A 161 -3.78 -13.33 1.92
C ALA A 161 -4.87 -12.95 0.91
N GLY A 162 -4.51 -12.14 -0.08
CA GLY A 162 -5.44 -11.63 -1.10
C GLY A 162 -6.21 -12.72 -1.85
N ASP A 163 -5.55 -13.84 -2.18
CA ASP A 163 -6.18 -14.97 -2.87
C ASP A 163 -7.20 -15.69 -1.96
N THR A 164 -6.87 -15.85 -0.67
CA THR A 164 -7.79 -16.46 0.31
C THR A 164 -9.02 -15.59 0.53
N ALA A 165 -8.84 -14.28 0.65
CA ALA A 165 -9.93 -13.31 0.73
C ALA A 165 -10.82 -13.37 -0.53
N PHE A 166 -10.21 -13.40 -1.72
CA PHE A 166 -10.96 -13.51 -2.97
C PHE A 166 -11.83 -14.77 -3.03
N GLN A 167 -11.25 -15.94 -2.72
CA GLN A 167 -11.96 -17.22 -2.74
C GLN A 167 -13.10 -17.27 -1.72
N ALA A 168 -12.88 -16.72 -0.51
CA ALA A 168 -13.92 -16.62 0.51
C ALA A 168 -15.08 -15.71 0.05
N GLY A 169 -14.78 -14.58 -0.58
CA GLY A 169 -15.77 -13.66 -1.12
C GLY A 169 -16.62 -14.28 -2.23
N ILE A 170 -15.97 -14.87 -3.24
CA ILE A 170 -16.67 -15.59 -4.32
C ILE A 170 -17.58 -16.70 -3.76
N ARG A 171 -17.08 -17.49 -2.81
CA ARG A 171 -17.86 -18.58 -2.20
C ARG A 171 -19.11 -18.05 -1.49
N SER A 172 -19.00 -16.93 -0.78
CA SER A 172 -20.15 -16.29 -0.13
C SER A 172 -21.22 -15.87 -1.13
N ILE A 173 -20.82 -15.28 -2.26
CA ILE A 173 -21.75 -14.86 -3.32
C ILE A 173 -22.40 -16.08 -3.97
N ALA A 174 -21.62 -17.12 -4.28
CA ALA A 174 -22.14 -18.36 -4.85
C ALA A 174 -23.17 -19.02 -3.92
N HIS A 175 -22.94 -19.04 -2.61
CA HIS A 175 -23.92 -19.52 -1.63
C HIS A 175 -25.18 -18.66 -1.58
N ALA A 176 -25.07 -17.33 -1.71
CA ALA A 176 -26.24 -16.45 -1.74
C ALA A 176 -27.09 -16.61 -3.02
N VAL A 177 -26.48 -17.01 -4.14
CA VAL A 177 -27.20 -17.27 -5.41
C VAL A 177 -27.88 -18.64 -5.41
N ALA A 178 -27.34 -19.61 -4.68
CA ALA A 178 -27.88 -20.97 -4.58
C ALA A 178 -29.03 -21.10 -3.57
N ASN A 179 -29.28 -20.07 -2.76
CA ASN A 179 -30.37 -19.97 -1.78
C ASN A 179 -31.43 -18.97 -2.23
#